data_AF-A0A1D3RMD8-F1
#
_entry.id   AF-A0A1D3RMD8-F1
#
_cell.length_a   1.000
_cell.length_b   1.000
_cell.length_c   1.000
_cell.angle_alpha   90.00
_cell.angle_beta   90.00
_cell.angle_gamma   90.00
#
_symmetry.space_group_name_H-M   'P 1'
#
loop_
_entity.id
_entity.type
_entity.pdbx_description
1 polymer ?
#
loop_
_entity_poly.entity_id
_entity_poly.type
_entity_poly.pdbx_seq_one_letter_code
_entity_poly.pdbx_strand_id
1 'polypeptide(L)'
;MKKFYDSLCEKDKRRYAAIESEKLPRGGVNYISELLDCDPKTIRRGQRELSELEFDATGIRKPGGGRKKKIFTPEYCGIDQCFLDILQEHTAGDPMNSSIRWTYLKPREIVSELLKKGYSVSRNIVRYLLKKHKYLNPASITHNKP
;
A
#
# COMPACT_ATOMS: atom_id res chain seq x y z
N MET A 1 25.83 -7.43 19.51
CA MET A 1 26.15 -7.34 18.08
C MET A 1 25.33 -8.34 17.25
N LYS A 2 25.59 -9.66 17.34
CA LYS A 2 24.90 -10.67 16.51
C LYS A 2 23.36 -10.65 16.62
N LYS A 3 22.80 -10.58 17.83
CA LYS A 3 21.34 -10.47 18.05
C LYS A 3 20.70 -9.27 17.34
N PHE A 4 21.37 -8.13 17.33
CA PHE A 4 20.88 -6.93 16.64
C PHE A 4 20.97 -7.14 15.13
N TYR A 5 22.12 -7.60 14.64
CA TYR A 5 22.31 -7.96 13.23
C TYR A 5 21.20 -8.89 12.74
N ASP A 6 20.88 -9.95 13.47
CA ASP A 6 19.86 -10.93 13.06
C ASP A 6 18.46 -10.33 12.93
N SER A 7 18.16 -9.29 13.72
CA SER A 7 16.88 -8.56 13.67
C SER A 7 16.75 -7.59 12.49
N LEU A 8 17.85 -7.25 11.83
CA LEU A 8 17.87 -6.31 10.72
C LEU A 8 17.36 -6.94 9.42
N CYS A 9 16.85 -6.09 8.53
CA CYS A 9 16.53 -6.51 7.17
C CYS A 9 17.82 -6.71 6.35
N GLU A 10 17.76 -7.41 5.21
CA GLU A 10 18.98 -7.76 4.43
C GLU A 10 19.83 -6.53 4.02
N LYS A 11 19.16 -5.44 3.65
CA LYS A 11 19.79 -4.15 3.30
C LYS A 11 20.54 -3.56 4.49
N ASP A 12 19.92 -3.55 5.67
CA ASP A 12 20.51 -2.99 6.88
C ASP A 12 21.59 -3.90 7.46
N LYS A 13 21.43 -5.24 7.38
CA LYS A 13 22.47 -6.22 7.73
C LYS A 13 23.77 -5.92 6.98
N ARG A 14 23.66 -5.73 5.67
CA ARG A 14 24.81 -5.47 4.80
C ARG A 14 25.55 -4.18 5.19
N ARG A 15 24.81 -3.10 5.41
CA ARG A 15 25.35 -1.79 5.81
C ARG A 15 25.95 -1.83 7.21
N TYR A 16 25.25 -2.47 8.16
CA TYR A 16 25.73 -2.65 9.51
C TYR A 16 27.06 -3.42 9.53
N ALA A 17 27.16 -4.53 8.81
CA ALA A 17 28.40 -5.30 8.71
C ALA A 17 29.54 -4.48 8.06
N ALA A 18 29.24 -3.63 7.08
CA ALA A 18 30.21 -2.71 6.48
C ALA A 18 30.74 -1.69 7.50
N ILE A 19 29.84 -1.02 8.25
CA ILE A 19 30.22 -0.06 9.30
C ILE A 19 31.08 -0.73 10.38
N GLU A 20 30.68 -1.90 10.88
CA GLU A 20 31.46 -2.61 11.90
C GLU A 20 32.82 -3.06 11.38
N SER A 21 32.94 -3.41 10.10
CA SER A 21 34.22 -3.79 9.50
C SER A 21 35.20 -2.63 9.35
N GLU A 22 34.70 -1.39 9.16
CA GLU A 22 35.51 -0.18 8.97
C GLU A 22 36.12 0.34 10.28
N LYS A 23 35.48 0.06 11.42
CA LYS A 23 36.00 0.38 12.75
C LYS A 23 37.23 -0.44 13.14
N LEU A 24 37.50 -1.52 12.41
CA LEU A 24 38.57 -2.46 12.70
C LEU A 24 39.80 -2.19 11.82
N PRO A 25 41.00 -2.54 12.30
CA PRO A 25 42.22 -2.46 11.50
C PRO A 25 42.21 -3.50 10.36
N ARG A 26 43.36 -3.67 9.70
CA ARG A 26 43.52 -4.61 8.58
C ARG A 26 42.93 -5.99 8.91
N GLY A 27 42.05 -6.48 8.04
CA GLY A 27 41.36 -7.76 8.22
C GLY A 27 39.95 -7.68 8.83
N GLY A 28 39.46 -6.48 9.16
CA GLY A 28 38.11 -6.28 9.71
C GLY A 28 36.98 -6.92 8.90
N VAL A 29 37.09 -6.95 7.57
CA VAL A 29 36.10 -7.62 6.70
C VAL A 29 36.03 -9.12 6.96
N ASN A 30 37.17 -9.81 7.09
CA ASN A 30 37.19 -11.25 7.33
C ASN A 30 36.69 -11.56 8.75
N TYR A 31 37.12 -10.78 9.74
CA TYR A 31 36.67 -10.93 11.12
C TYR A 31 35.15 -10.77 11.27
N ILE A 32 34.58 -9.71 10.68
CA ILE A 32 33.12 -9.48 10.73
C ILE A 32 32.35 -10.51 9.90
N SER A 33 32.91 -10.97 8.78
CA SER A 33 32.33 -12.05 7.97
C SER A 33 32.16 -13.33 8.78
N GLU A 34 33.20 -13.74 9.51
CA GLU A 34 33.17 -14.93 10.37
C GLU A 34 32.24 -14.74 11.58
N LEU A 35 32.28 -13.56 12.23
CA LEU A 35 31.47 -13.27 13.40
C LEU A 35 29.96 -13.24 13.10
N LEU A 36 29.57 -12.63 11.97
CA LEU A 36 28.17 -12.47 11.57
C LEU A 36 27.67 -13.57 10.62
N ASP A 37 28.53 -14.54 10.26
CA ASP A 37 28.23 -15.63 9.33
C ASP A 37 27.65 -15.13 8.00
N CYS A 38 28.37 -14.20 7.37
CA CYS A 38 27.97 -13.61 6.09
C CYS A 38 29.14 -13.54 5.11
N ASP A 39 28.86 -13.64 3.81
CA ASP A 39 29.88 -13.60 2.76
C ASP A 39 30.62 -12.24 2.77
N PRO A 40 31.98 -12.21 2.71
CA PRO A 40 32.75 -10.97 2.59
C PRO A 40 32.31 -10.04 1.45
N LYS A 41 31.74 -10.58 0.36
CA LYS A 41 31.15 -9.82 -0.75
C LYS A 41 29.95 -8.99 -0.30
N THR A 42 29.17 -9.47 0.68
CA THR A 42 28.07 -8.72 1.31
C THR A 42 28.62 -7.46 1.97
N ILE A 43 29.66 -7.61 2.79
CA ILE A 43 30.33 -6.47 3.47
C ILE A 43 30.87 -5.46 2.45
N ARG A 44 31.60 -5.92 1.42
CA ARG A 44 32.12 -5.04 0.35
C ARG A 44 31.02 -4.33 -0.44
N ARG A 45 29.87 -4.98 -0.63
CA ARG A 45 28.71 -4.34 -1.25
C ARG A 45 28.12 -3.28 -0.32
N GLY A 46 28.06 -3.53 0.99
CA GLY A 46 27.66 -2.54 1.98
C GLY A 46 28.57 -1.31 2.01
N GLN A 47 29.90 -1.51 1.92
CA GLN A 47 30.87 -0.42 1.84
C GLN A 47 30.63 0.47 0.62
N ARG A 48 30.32 -0.13 -0.55
CA ARG A 48 29.93 0.64 -1.75
C ARG A 48 28.62 1.39 -1.56
N GLU A 49 27.59 0.73 -1.01
CA GLU A 49 26.30 1.36 -0.72
C GLU A 49 26.41 2.51 0.31
N LEU A 50 27.38 2.46 1.24
CA LEU A 50 27.65 3.55 2.19
C LEU A 50 28.41 4.73 1.55
N SER A 51 29.13 4.49 0.46
CA SER A 51 29.85 5.54 -0.28
C SER A 51 28.96 6.34 -1.24
N GLU A 52 27.72 5.88 -1.48
CA GLU A 52 26.74 6.58 -2.30
C GLU A 52 26.11 7.75 -1.52
N LEU A 53 25.95 8.91 -2.17
CA LEU A 53 25.46 10.16 -1.55
C LEU A 53 23.99 10.08 -1.07
N GLU A 54 23.18 9.21 -1.69
CA GLU A 54 21.76 9.08 -1.38
C GLU A 54 21.47 7.75 -0.69
N PHE A 55 21.20 7.83 0.61
CA PHE A 55 20.64 6.69 1.32
C PHE A 55 19.20 6.51 0.89
N ASP A 56 18.95 5.53 0.02
CA ASP A 56 17.60 5.02 -0.13
C ASP A 56 17.14 4.48 1.23
N ALA A 57 16.30 5.24 1.93
CA ALA A 57 15.66 4.87 3.19
C ALA A 57 14.31 4.17 2.94
N THR A 58 13.93 3.98 1.67
CA THR A 58 12.67 3.30 1.37
C THR A 58 12.77 1.82 1.70
N GLY A 59 11.64 1.27 2.16
CA GLY A 59 11.54 -0.14 2.53
C GLY A 59 11.79 -1.06 1.34
N ILE A 60 12.14 -2.32 1.61
CA ILE A 60 12.48 -3.33 0.59
C ILE A 60 11.37 -3.52 -0.47
N ARG A 61 10.11 -3.28 -0.09
CA ARG A 61 8.96 -3.48 -0.99
C ARG A 61 8.76 -2.27 -1.89
N LYS A 62 8.89 -2.49 -3.20
CA LYS A 62 8.42 -1.52 -4.20
C LYS A 62 6.89 -1.42 -4.18
N PRO A 63 6.32 -0.20 -4.31
CA PRO A 63 4.88 -0.05 -4.47
C PRO A 63 4.42 -0.75 -5.76
N GLY A 64 3.22 -1.34 -5.73
CA GLY A 64 2.61 -1.96 -6.92
C GLY A 64 2.82 -3.46 -7.11
N GLY A 65 3.58 -4.14 -6.24
CA GLY A 65 3.78 -5.60 -6.30
C GLY A 65 2.60 -6.45 -5.79
N GLY A 66 1.51 -5.83 -5.35
CA GLY A 66 0.30 -6.52 -4.87
C GLY A 66 -0.70 -6.85 -5.98
N ARG A 67 -1.67 -7.72 -5.68
CA ARG A 67 -2.77 -8.03 -6.60
C ARG A 67 -3.51 -6.74 -7.00
N LYS A 68 -3.52 -6.43 -8.29
CA LYS A 68 -4.30 -5.30 -8.84
C LYS A 68 -5.79 -5.49 -8.51
N LYS A 69 -6.47 -4.41 -8.11
CA LYS A 69 -7.91 -4.47 -7.82
C LYS A 69 -8.67 -4.77 -9.11
N LYS A 70 -9.75 -5.57 -9.03
CA LYS A 70 -10.59 -5.94 -10.18
C LYS A 70 -11.11 -4.73 -10.97
N ILE A 71 -11.40 -3.63 -10.30
CA ILE A 71 -11.86 -2.37 -10.92
C ILE A 71 -10.90 -1.75 -11.96
N PHE A 72 -9.64 -2.19 -11.99
CA PHE A 72 -8.66 -1.71 -12.97
C PHE A 72 -8.52 -2.65 -14.16
N THR A 73 -9.34 -3.71 -14.27
CA THR A 73 -9.38 -4.55 -15.47
C THR A 73 -10.27 -3.90 -16.54
N PRO A 74 -10.04 -4.20 -17.84
CA PRO A 74 -10.83 -3.64 -18.94
C PRO A 74 -12.33 -3.90 -18.83
N GLU A 75 -12.73 -5.03 -18.22
CA GLU A 75 -14.13 -5.42 -17.97
C GLU A 75 -14.92 -4.39 -17.15
N TYR A 76 -14.24 -3.57 -16.34
CA TYR A 76 -14.86 -2.54 -15.49
C TYR A 76 -14.60 -1.12 -16.02
N CYS A 77 -14.19 -0.97 -17.28
CA CYS A 77 -14.09 0.33 -17.92
C CYS A 77 -15.44 1.05 -17.85
N GLY A 78 -15.48 2.29 -17.36
CA GLY A 78 -16.72 3.06 -17.24
C GLY A 78 -17.57 2.76 -16.00
N ILE A 79 -17.13 1.86 -15.10
CA ILE A 79 -17.86 1.59 -13.84
C ILE A 79 -18.09 2.86 -13.00
N ASP A 80 -17.12 3.77 -12.99
CA ASP A 80 -17.24 5.04 -12.27
C ASP A 80 -18.41 5.87 -12.79
N GLN A 81 -18.61 5.90 -14.11
CA GLN A 81 -19.70 6.66 -14.72
C GLN A 81 -21.05 6.02 -14.39
N CYS A 82 -21.19 4.71 -14.62
CA CYS A 82 -22.42 4.01 -14.29
C CYS A 82 -22.79 4.11 -12.80
N PHE A 83 -21.77 4.11 -11.92
CA PHE A 83 -21.97 4.33 -10.49
C PHE A 83 -22.51 5.74 -10.19
N LEU A 84 -21.94 6.77 -10.83
CA LEU A 84 -22.41 8.16 -10.67
C LEU A 84 -23.82 8.35 -11.22
N ASP A 85 -24.15 7.71 -12.34
CA ASP A 85 -25.49 7.78 -12.95
C ASP A 85 -26.55 7.18 -12.00
N ILE A 86 -26.29 5.98 -11.45
CA ILE A 86 -27.15 5.35 -10.42
C ILE A 86 -27.31 6.29 -9.21
N LEU A 87 -26.21 6.90 -8.76
CA LEU A 87 -26.29 7.77 -7.59
C LEU A 87 -27.02 9.08 -7.89
N GLN A 88 -26.94 9.65 -9.08
CA GLN A 88 -27.68 10.88 -9.43
C GLN A 88 -29.19 10.68 -9.31
N GLU A 89 -29.71 9.53 -9.75
CA GLU A 89 -31.14 9.19 -9.63
C GLU A 89 -31.60 9.06 -8.16
N HIS A 90 -30.67 8.78 -7.25
CA HIS A 90 -30.94 8.54 -5.82
C HIS A 90 -30.29 9.58 -4.87
N THR A 91 -29.71 10.65 -5.43
CA THR A 91 -29.16 11.78 -4.67
C THR A 91 -30.14 12.94 -4.82
N ALA A 92 -30.96 13.19 -3.81
CA ALA A 92 -31.68 14.46 -3.72
C ALA A 92 -30.63 15.57 -3.61
N GLY A 93 -30.64 16.52 -4.55
CA GLY A 93 -29.67 17.62 -4.55
C GLY A 93 -29.76 18.43 -3.25
N ASP A 94 -28.65 18.54 -2.54
CA ASP A 94 -28.53 19.42 -1.37
C ASP A 94 -27.82 20.73 -1.81
N PRO A 95 -28.52 21.88 -1.83
CA PRO A 95 -27.97 23.15 -2.29
C PRO A 95 -26.92 23.76 -1.32
N MET A 96 -26.72 23.19 -0.14
CA MET A 96 -25.94 23.83 0.93
C MET A 96 -24.49 23.32 1.05
N ASN A 97 -24.16 22.13 0.54
CA ASN A 97 -22.80 21.57 0.68
C ASN A 97 -22.34 20.77 -0.55
N SER A 98 -21.72 21.47 -1.50
CA SER A 98 -21.28 20.91 -2.79
C SER A 98 -20.21 19.81 -2.67
N SER A 99 -19.55 19.67 -1.51
CA SER A 99 -18.42 18.76 -1.32
C SER A 99 -18.77 17.40 -0.72
N ILE A 100 -19.94 17.24 -0.11
CA ILE A 100 -20.35 16.01 0.58
C ILE A 100 -21.72 15.58 0.07
N ARG A 101 -21.82 14.44 -0.61
CA ARG A 101 -23.08 13.91 -1.15
C ARG A 101 -23.54 12.70 -0.35
N TRP A 102 -24.79 12.73 0.11
CA TRP A 102 -25.38 11.63 0.86
C TRP A 102 -26.24 10.79 -0.06
N THR A 103 -26.19 9.48 0.14
CA THR A 103 -27.01 8.52 -0.62
C THR A 103 -27.85 7.71 0.35
N TYR A 104 -29.14 7.56 0.03
CA TYR A 104 -30.06 6.73 0.80
C TYR A 104 -29.89 5.23 0.49
N LEU A 105 -29.28 4.90 -0.65
CA LEU A 105 -29.04 3.51 -1.06
C LEU A 105 -28.04 2.82 -0.15
N LYS A 106 -28.35 1.62 0.31
CA LYS A 106 -27.42 0.75 1.02
C LYS A 106 -26.38 0.17 0.05
N PRO A 107 -25.17 -0.20 0.50
CA PRO A 107 -24.15 -0.78 -0.39
C PRO A 107 -24.59 -2.07 -1.09
N ARG A 108 -25.59 -2.79 -0.59
CA ARG A 108 -26.16 -3.98 -1.24
C ARG A 108 -27.03 -3.62 -2.44
N GLU A 109 -27.79 -2.54 -2.33
CA GLU A 109 -28.70 -2.07 -3.39
C GLU A 109 -27.87 -1.53 -4.56
N ILE A 110 -26.80 -0.79 -4.28
CA ILE A 110 -25.85 -0.32 -5.29
C ILE A 110 -25.20 -1.50 -6.04
N VAL A 111 -24.88 -2.61 -5.35
CA VAL A 111 -24.39 -3.83 -6.03
C VAL A 111 -25.43 -4.37 -6.99
N SER A 112 -26.70 -4.46 -6.57
CA SER A 112 -27.79 -4.94 -7.42
C SER A 112 -28.00 -4.05 -8.65
N GLU A 113 -27.95 -2.73 -8.49
CA GLU A 113 -28.09 -1.79 -9.62
C GLU A 113 -26.90 -1.86 -10.60
N LEU A 114 -25.68 -1.96 -10.08
CA LEU A 114 -24.50 -2.17 -10.93
C LEU A 114 -24.54 -3.52 -11.66
N LEU A 115 -25.09 -4.56 -11.03
CA LEU A 115 -25.28 -5.86 -11.67
C LEU A 115 -26.28 -5.78 -12.83
N LYS A 116 -27.38 -5.02 -12.69
CA LYS A 116 -28.34 -4.77 -13.78
C LYS A 116 -27.70 -4.04 -14.97
N LYS A 117 -26.72 -3.17 -14.70
CA LYS A 117 -25.93 -2.46 -15.73
C LYS A 117 -24.76 -3.31 -16.29
N GLY A 118 -24.64 -4.57 -15.90
CA GLY A 118 -23.63 -5.51 -16.41
C GLY A 118 -22.33 -5.60 -15.60
N TYR A 119 -22.20 -4.87 -14.49
CA TYR A 119 -21.00 -4.90 -13.65
C TYR A 119 -21.19 -5.78 -12.40
N SER A 120 -20.58 -6.97 -12.41
CA SER A 120 -20.54 -7.83 -11.23
C SER A 120 -19.49 -7.34 -10.22
N VAL A 121 -19.94 -6.64 -9.16
CA VAL A 121 -19.05 -6.08 -8.14
C VAL A 121 -19.37 -6.55 -6.73
N SER A 122 -18.35 -6.57 -5.88
CA SER A 122 -18.52 -6.85 -4.45
C SER A 122 -18.86 -5.59 -3.65
N ARG A 123 -19.45 -5.76 -2.47
CA ARG A 123 -19.68 -4.67 -1.50
C ARG A 123 -18.41 -3.87 -1.19
N ASN A 124 -17.24 -4.51 -1.20
CA ASN A 124 -15.95 -3.84 -0.94
C ASN A 124 -15.57 -2.87 -2.06
N ILE A 125 -15.89 -3.22 -3.31
CA ILE A 125 -15.70 -2.34 -4.47
C ILE A 125 -16.63 -1.14 -4.38
N VAL A 126 -17.91 -1.35 -4.02
CA VAL A 126 -18.86 -0.25 -3.81
C VAL A 126 -18.39 0.69 -2.69
N ARG A 127 -17.90 0.19 -1.56
CA ARG A 127 -17.32 1.04 -0.50
C ARG A 127 -16.11 1.82 -0.99
N TYR A 128 -15.27 1.21 -1.83
CA TYR A 128 -14.16 1.91 -2.46
C TYR A 128 -14.64 3.02 -3.40
N LEU A 129 -15.67 2.78 -4.22
CA LEU A 129 -16.26 3.78 -5.12
C LEU A 129 -16.91 4.94 -4.35
N LEU A 130 -17.67 4.65 -3.30
CA LEU A 130 -18.23 5.68 -2.40
C LEU A 130 -17.12 6.58 -1.83
N LYS A 131 -16.04 5.98 -1.32
CA LYS A 131 -14.88 6.72 -0.80
C LYS A 131 -14.17 7.54 -1.89
N LYS A 132 -13.97 6.96 -3.09
CA LYS A 132 -13.33 7.62 -4.23
C LYS A 132 -14.09 8.85 -4.68
N HIS A 133 -15.43 8.76 -4.73
CA HIS A 133 -16.33 9.83 -5.19
C HIS A 133 -16.90 10.69 -4.05
N LYS A 134 -16.36 10.56 -2.83
CA LYS A 134 -16.74 11.35 -1.63
C LYS A 134 -18.23 11.28 -1.25
N TYR A 135 -18.85 10.13 -1.48
CA TYR A 135 -20.21 9.86 -1.02
C TYR A 135 -20.22 9.30 0.40
N LEU A 136 -21.09 9.84 1.24
CA LEU A 136 -21.38 9.30 2.56
C LEU A 136 -22.65 8.46 2.49
N ASN A 137 -22.61 7.34 3.20
CA ASN A 137 -23.75 6.46 3.36
C ASN A 137 -24.03 6.30 4.86
N PRO A 138 -25.14 6.85 5.37
CA PRO A 138 -25.48 6.77 6.79
C PRO A 138 -25.51 5.33 7.34
N ALA A 139 -25.95 4.36 6.52
CA ALA A 139 -26.01 2.95 6.91
C ALA A 139 -24.62 2.30 7.04
N SER A 140 -23.59 2.86 6.39
CA SER A 140 -22.21 2.35 6.46
C SER A 140 -21.43 2.79 7.70
N ILE A 141 -21.96 3.78 8.44
CA ILE A 141 -21.33 4.38 9.63
C ILE A 141 -21.58 3.53 10.90
N THR A 142 -22.46 2.53 10.83
CA THR A 142 -22.96 1.79 12.00
C THR A 142 -21.97 0.86 12.72
N HIS A 143 -20.68 0.79 12.34
CA HIS A 143 -19.72 -0.15 12.94
C HIS A 143 -18.38 0.51 13.33
N ASN A 144 -18.40 1.71 13.91
CA ASN A 144 -17.31 2.17 14.76
C ASN A 144 -17.84 2.32 16.19
N LYS A 145 -17.91 1.18 16.89
CA LYS A 145 -18.12 1.15 18.34
C LYS A 145 -16.74 1.36 18.99
N PRO A 146 -16.61 2.21 20.02
CA PRO A 146 -15.33 2.50 20.68
C PRO A 146 -14.65 1.25 21.22
#